data_AF-A0A964NDL7-F1
#
_entry.id   AF-A0A964NDL7-F1
#
_cell.length_a   1.000
_cell.length_b   1.000
_cell.length_c   1.000
_cell.angle_alpha   90.00
_cell.angle_beta   90.00
_cell.angle_gamma   90.00
#
_symmetry.space_group_name_H-M   'P 1'
#
loop_
_entity.id
_entity.type
_entity.pdbx_description
1 polymer ?
#
loop_
_entity_poly.entity_id
_entity_poly.type
_entity_poly.pdbx_seq_one_letter_code
_entity_poly.pdbx_strand_id
1 'polypeptide(L)'
;MHSRCLPGLMLALQILPFVALALPFVALALPSGAHADDRWNQNKGDCEQTFAQFRTESIDRLRDCAMRWEMYKDVRSVDDNQKSLLQQGLQKLYDEGTERDAMMALSALKRLGLRPERLREKTMAVPVVAPDRDAAPVIDEERVPARGRGRVEAEPPPQAEEPTRAPSRREAQAGIKRGNGHFKAGRPADALTEYLIASDADPTYAPPLYLTAMCYARLGKRDLAIDYLRQLKALNSDEARPLVRKAANEPEFKSMRAMGTFKEVTGTAVIQLLNGGGEKTKSKLLDYALKLKEAGLPVANIANDRNPRHNTYVYAKPGFDDQAEDIRRQLRLGMVHKRVIDWPSDYDIVIVLGAPSETKFIDDEAEKNAQSQKDSKGKEDEAKRKKKDAEAKEKDKMRQRLMMLKAMEQMEAPEAPEAPTDPTEIPMDAPEAPALPE
;
A
#
# COMPACT_ATOMS: atom_id res chain seq x y z
N MET A 1 30.15 65.74 0.70
CA MET A 1 30.16 65.18 -0.68
C MET A 1 30.01 63.67 -0.52
N HIS A 2 28.99 62.93 -0.93
CA HIS A 2 27.81 63.16 -1.77
C HIS A 2 26.61 62.44 -1.14
N SER A 3 25.50 63.16 -1.03
CA SER A 3 24.15 62.58 -0.92
C SER A 3 23.76 61.95 -2.25
N ARG A 4 23.07 60.81 -2.22
CA ARG A 4 22.23 60.37 -3.35
C ARG A 4 20.84 60.00 -2.85
N CYS A 5 19.88 60.73 -3.41
CA CYS A 5 18.44 60.64 -3.22
C CYS A 5 17.87 59.35 -3.82
N LEU A 6 16.86 58.80 -3.15
CA LEU A 6 15.90 57.84 -3.69
C LEU A 6 14.63 58.61 -4.13
N PRO A 7 14.05 58.34 -5.32
CA PRO A 7 12.72 58.81 -5.64
C PRO A 7 11.67 57.78 -5.21
N GLY A 8 10.64 58.28 -4.52
CA GLY A 8 9.48 57.53 -4.06
C GLY A 8 8.60 57.03 -5.22
N LEU A 9 8.09 55.82 -5.03
CA LEU A 9 7.00 55.27 -5.82
C LEU A 9 5.76 55.22 -4.92
N MET A 10 4.85 56.19 -5.09
CA MET A 10 3.50 56.13 -4.52
C MET A 10 2.70 55.09 -5.30
N LEU A 11 2.35 53.98 -4.65
CA LEU A 11 1.30 53.08 -5.15
C LEU A 11 0.00 53.37 -4.38
N ALA A 12 -0.99 53.87 -5.11
CA ALA A 12 -2.33 54.16 -4.63
C ALA A 12 -3.04 52.86 -4.22
N LEU A 13 -3.42 52.78 -2.94
CA LEU A 13 -4.21 51.71 -2.37
C LEU A 13 -5.70 51.97 -2.70
N GLN A 14 -6.25 51.29 -3.70
CA GLN A 14 -7.69 51.30 -3.97
C GLN A 14 -8.40 50.42 -2.94
N ILE A 15 -9.16 51.07 -2.05
CA ILE A 15 -10.06 50.45 -1.08
C ILE A 15 -11.37 50.10 -1.80
N LEU A 16 -11.65 48.82 -1.99
CA LEU A 16 -12.98 48.33 -2.39
C LEU A 16 -13.80 48.05 -1.11
N PRO A 17 -15.08 48.47 -1.04
CA PRO A 17 -15.95 48.16 0.09
C PRO A 17 -16.39 46.69 0.03
N PHE A 18 -15.95 45.91 1.02
CA PHE A 18 -16.49 44.58 1.31
C PHE A 18 -17.92 44.73 1.85
N VAL A 19 -18.90 44.35 1.05
CA VAL A 19 -20.29 44.16 1.48
C VAL A 19 -20.36 42.89 2.33
N ALA A 20 -20.53 43.06 3.63
CA ALA A 20 -20.71 41.98 4.59
C ALA A 20 -22.13 41.40 4.47
N LEU A 21 -22.26 40.26 3.79
CA LEU A 21 -23.46 39.42 3.80
C LEU A 21 -23.40 38.51 5.03
N ALA A 22 -24.09 38.92 6.10
CA ALA A 22 -24.29 38.11 7.29
C ALA A 22 -25.30 36.99 6.99
N LEU A 23 -24.82 35.78 6.77
CA LEU A 23 -25.64 34.57 6.75
C LEU A 23 -25.76 34.01 8.18
N PRO A 24 -26.97 33.72 8.67
CA PRO A 24 -27.15 33.06 9.96
C PRO A 24 -26.67 31.61 9.87
N PHE A 25 -25.56 31.30 10.53
CA PHE A 25 -25.12 29.93 10.78
C PHE A 25 -26.10 29.28 11.77
N VAL A 26 -27.09 28.56 11.25
CA VAL A 26 -27.91 27.65 12.03
C VAL A 26 -27.03 26.43 12.36
N ALA A 27 -26.54 26.37 13.58
CA ALA A 27 -25.81 25.21 14.10
C ALA A 27 -26.78 24.02 14.26
N LEU A 28 -26.88 23.18 13.23
CA LEU A 28 -27.52 21.87 13.33
C LEU A 28 -26.62 20.94 14.16
N ALA A 29 -26.87 20.89 15.46
CA ALA A 29 -26.35 19.84 16.33
C ALA A 29 -27.02 18.52 15.95
N LEU A 30 -26.36 17.72 15.12
CA LEU A 30 -26.81 16.36 14.81
C LEU A 30 -26.53 15.45 16.02
N PRO A 31 -27.52 14.75 16.58
CA PRO A 31 -27.34 13.81 17.68
C PRO A 31 -26.63 12.55 17.17
N SER A 32 -25.31 12.52 17.22
CA SER A 32 -24.47 11.41 16.75
C SER A 32 -24.42 10.20 17.71
N GLY A 33 -25.09 10.26 18.87
CA GLY A 33 -25.07 9.19 19.88
C GLY A 33 -26.05 8.03 19.63
N ALA A 34 -27.24 8.30 19.09
CA ALA A 34 -28.31 7.30 19.05
C ALA A 34 -28.05 6.13 18.07
N HIS A 35 -27.21 6.32 17.06
CA HIS A 35 -27.00 5.30 16.01
C HIS A 35 -25.98 4.20 16.38
N ALA A 36 -25.18 4.37 17.43
CA ALA A 36 -24.18 3.38 17.81
C ALA A 36 -24.82 2.17 18.52
N ASP A 37 -25.70 2.40 19.50
CA ASP A 37 -26.35 1.33 20.25
C ASP A 37 -27.28 0.47 19.37
N ASP A 38 -27.97 1.07 18.38
CA ASP A 38 -28.78 0.32 17.42
C ASP A 38 -27.95 -0.68 16.60
N ARG A 39 -26.73 -0.29 16.19
CA ARG A 39 -25.83 -1.15 15.43
C ARG A 39 -25.24 -2.27 16.30
N TRP A 40 -24.95 -2.00 17.56
CA TRP A 40 -24.55 -3.06 18.49
C TRP A 40 -25.69 -4.08 18.64
N ASN A 41 -26.91 -3.64 18.91
CA ASN A 41 -28.04 -4.54 19.10
C ASN A 41 -28.33 -5.41 17.87
N GLN A 42 -28.13 -4.88 16.66
CA GLN A 42 -28.28 -5.64 15.41
C GLN A 42 -27.14 -6.65 15.17
N ASN A 43 -25.92 -6.33 15.57
CA ASN A 43 -24.72 -7.08 15.19
C ASN A 43 -24.06 -7.87 16.32
N LYS A 44 -24.52 -7.72 17.57
CA LYS A 44 -23.91 -8.35 18.75
C LYS A 44 -23.99 -9.88 18.73
N GLY A 45 -24.97 -10.46 18.04
CA GLY A 45 -25.15 -11.91 18.00
C GLY A 45 -25.20 -12.51 19.42
N ASP A 46 -24.37 -13.52 19.65
CA ASP A 46 -24.17 -14.23 20.92
C ASP A 46 -23.03 -13.65 21.79
N CYS A 47 -22.47 -12.49 21.44
CA CYS A 47 -21.26 -11.99 22.11
C CYS A 47 -21.42 -11.73 23.62
N GLU A 48 -22.61 -11.33 24.08
CA GLU A 48 -22.87 -11.19 25.52
C GLU A 48 -22.77 -12.53 26.25
N GLN A 49 -23.23 -13.62 25.62
CA GLN A 49 -23.09 -14.97 26.15
C GLN A 49 -21.64 -15.46 26.06
N THR A 50 -20.94 -15.16 24.96
CA THR A 50 -19.52 -15.49 24.79
C THR A 50 -18.66 -14.85 25.89
N PHE A 51 -18.89 -13.57 26.21
CA PHE A 51 -18.21 -12.89 27.31
C PHE A 51 -18.62 -13.46 28.68
N ALA A 52 -19.87 -13.85 28.88
CA ALA A 52 -20.30 -14.53 30.10
C ALA A 52 -19.65 -15.91 30.28
N GLN A 53 -19.36 -16.61 29.18
CA GLN A 53 -18.76 -17.94 29.15
C GLN A 53 -17.26 -17.94 28.81
N PHE A 54 -16.58 -16.81 29.06
CA PHE A 54 -15.19 -16.60 28.61
C PHE A 54 -14.21 -17.71 29.04
N ARG A 55 -14.45 -18.38 30.17
CA ARG A 55 -13.57 -19.46 30.66
C ARG A 55 -13.56 -20.67 29.73
N THR A 56 -14.72 -21.06 29.21
CA THR A 56 -14.90 -22.26 28.38
C THR A 56 -14.86 -21.97 26.88
N GLU A 57 -15.08 -20.72 26.48
CA GLU A 57 -15.06 -20.33 25.06
C GLU A 57 -13.64 -20.26 24.47
N SER A 58 -13.57 -20.42 23.15
CA SER A 58 -12.33 -20.34 22.39
C SER A 58 -11.82 -18.90 22.24
N ILE A 59 -10.51 -18.75 22.10
CA ILE A 59 -9.86 -17.44 21.88
C ILE A 59 -10.34 -16.79 20.58
N ASP A 60 -10.58 -17.57 19.52
CA ASP A 60 -11.07 -17.04 18.25
C ASP A 60 -12.46 -16.42 18.37
N ARG A 61 -13.37 -17.03 19.13
CA ARG A 61 -14.70 -16.45 19.40
C ARG A 61 -14.63 -15.18 20.24
N LEU A 62 -13.78 -15.18 21.27
CA LEU A 62 -13.55 -13.98 22.08
C LEU A 62 -12.95 -12.84 21.23
N ARG A 63 -12.05 -13.14 20.30
CA ARG A 63 -11.49 -12.18 19.35
C ARG A 63 -12.57 -11.56 18.47
N ASP A 64 -13.41 -12.38 17.84
CA ASP A 64 -14.47 -11.89 16.95
C ASP A 64 -15.45 -10.99 17.70
N CYS A 65 -15.80 -11.36 18.93
CA CYS A 65 -16.68 -10.55 19.78
C CYS A 65 -16.02 -9.26 20.28
N ALA A 66 -14.74 -9.29 20.65
CA ALA A 66 -13.99 -8.09 21.02
C ALA A 66 -13.90 -7.09 19.86
N MET A 67 -13.68 -7.57 18.64
CA MET A 67 -13.64 -6.74 17.43
C MET A 67 -14.98 -6.07 17.14
N ARG A 68 -16.10 -6.82 17.24
CA ARG A 68 -17.45 -6.24 17.08
C ARG A 68 -17.78 -5.23 18.17
N TRP A 69 -17.36 -5.52 19.40
CA TRP A 69 -17.55 -4.62 20.54
C TRP A 69 -16.82 -3.30 20.33
N GLU A 70 -15.54 -3.34 19.94
CA GLU A 70 -14.75 -2.15 19.59
C GLU A 70 -15.41 -1.31 18.49
N MET A 71 -15.97 -1.96 17.47
CA MET A 71 -16.52 -1.27 16.31
C MET A 71 -17.90 -0.64 16.58
N TYR A 72 -18.75 -1.24 17.41
CA TYR A 72 -20.16 -0.86 17.51
C TYR A 72 -20.65 -0.43 18.89
N LYS A 73 -20.02 -0.87 19.99
CA LYS A 73 -20.56 -0.59 21.33
C LYS A 73 -20.13 0.81 21.81
N ASP A 74 -21.10 1.62 22.23
CA ASP A 74 -20.81 2.84 22.97
C ASP A 74 -20.42 2.49 24.42
N VAL A 75 -19.30 3.00 24.88
CA VAL A 75 -18.79 2.79 26.24
C VAL A 75 -19.75 3.36 27.28
N ARG A 76 -20.42 4.47 26.95
CA ARG A 76 -21.31 5.19 27.87
C ARG A 76 -22.56 4.40 28.23
N SER A 77 -22.95 3.43 27.40
CA SER A 77 -24.15 2.60 27.60
C SER A 77 -23.85 1.30 28.35
N VAL A 78 -22.61 1.06 28.78
CA VAL A 78 -22.20 -0.16 29.47
C VAL A 78 -22.35 0.00 30.98
N ASP A 79 -23.23 -0.81 31.58
CA ASP A 79 -23.41 -0.87 33.03
C ASP A 79 -22.26 -1.62 33.73
N ASP A 80 -22.15 -1.49 35.06
CA ASP A 80 -21.02 -2.03 35.81
C ASP A 80 -20.98 -3.57 35.82
N ASN A 81 -22.12 -4.26 35.68
CA ASN A 81 -22.15 -5.72 35.57
C ASN A 81 -21.60 -6.16 34.22
N GLN A 82 -22.00 -5.47 33.14
CA GLN A 82 -21.46 -5.71 31.80
C GLN A 82 -19.96 -5.41 31.74
N LYS A 83 -19.50 -4.34 32.39
CA LYS A 83 -18.06 -4.03 32.48
C LYS A 83 -17.27 -5.17 33.11
N SER A 84 -17.76 -5.77 34.20
CA SER A 84 -17.08 -6.88 34.86
C SER A 84 -16.96 -8.13 33.98
N LEU A 85 -18.00 -8.44 33.19
CA LEU A 85 -17.97 -9.56 32.24
C LEU A 85 -17.01 -9.29 31.07
N LEU A 86 -17.08 -8.09 30.49
CA LEU A 86 -16.19 -7.67 29.41
C LEU A 86 -14.73 -7.66 29.88
N GLN A 87 -14.45 -7.17 31.08
CA GLN A 87 -13.12 -7.16 31.66
C GLN A 87 -12.49 -8.56 31.67
N GLN A 88 -13.22 -9.55 32.19
CA GLN A 88 -12.70 -10.91 32.32
C GLN A 88 -12.44 -11.57 30.95
N GLY A 89 -13.36 -11.40 29.99
CA GLY A 89 -13.16 -11.93 28.65
C GLY A 89 -12.04 -11.24 27.87
N LEU A 90 -11.94 -9.92 27.97
CA LEU A 90 -10.84 -9.15 27.36
C LEU A 90 -9.51 -9.44 28.02
N GLN A 91 -9.47 -9.65 29.34
CA GLN A 91 -8.25 -10.06 30.05
C GLN A 91 -7.75 -11.43 29.56
N LYS A 92 -8.65 -12.42 29.42
CA LYS A 92 -8.29 -13.72 28.83
C LYS A 92 -7.75 -13.56 27.41
N LEU A 93 -8.41 -12.75 26.57
CA LEU A 93 -7.95 -12.47 25.21
C LEU A 93 -6.58 -11.76 25.20
N TYR A 94 -6.32 -10.89 26.18
CA TYR A 94 -5.04 -10.21 26.34
C TYR A 94 -3.91 -11.17 26.72
N ASP A 95 -4.16 -12.08 27.65
CA ASP A 95 -3.16 -13.01 28.18
C ASP A 95 -2.87 -14.16 27.20
N GLU A 96 -3.91 -14.78 26.64
CA GLU A 96 -3.81 -16.00 25.85
C GLU A 96 -3.79 -15.75 24.33
N GLY A 97 -4.24 -14.58 23.88
CA GLY A 97 -4.33 -14.24 22.45
C GLY A 97 -2.97 -13.96 21.78
N THR A 98 -3.01 -13.71 20.47
CA THR A 98 -1.84 -13.23 19.72
C THR A 98 -1.43 -11.81 20.15
N GLU A 99 -0.26 -11.31 19.71
CA GLU A 99 0.15 -9.92 20.03
C GLU A 99 -0.87 -8.90 19.48
N ARG A 100 -1.50 -9.19 18.34
CA ARG A 100 -2.59 -8.38 17.78
C ARG A 100 -3.84 -8.40 18.66
N ASP A 101 -4.21 -9.57 19.18
CA ASP A 101 -5.37 -9.73 20.07
C ASP A 101 -5.15 -8.98 21.38
N ALA A 102 -3.93 -9.05 21.92
CA ALA A 102 -3.57 -8.31 23.13
C ALA A 102 -3.66 -6.80 22.93
N MET A 103 -3.20 -6.27 21.80
CA MET A 103 -3.34 -4.85 21.49
C MET A 103 -4.82 -4.42 21.37
N MET A 104 -5.65 -5.25 20.76
CA MET A 104 -7.10 -5.00 20.65
C MET A 104 -7.78 -5.04 22.01
N ALA A 105 -7.51 -6.07 22.81
CA ALA A 105 -8.05 -6.21 24.15
C ALA A 105 -7.62 -5.05 25.07
N LEU A 106 -6.36 -4.60 24.95
CA LEU A 106 -5.85 -3.45 25.68
C LEU A 106 -6.58 -2.15 25.31
N SER A 107 -6.86 -1.94 24.02
CA SER A 107 -7.67 -0.80 23.56
C SER A 107 -9.07 -0.83 24.17
N ALA A 108 -9.71 -2.00 24.18
CA ALA A 108 -11.05 -2.17 24.75
C ALA A 108 -11.11 -1.95 26.24
N LEU A 109 -10.16 -2.52 26.99
CA LEU A 109 -10.03 -2.29 28.42
C LEU A 109 -9.81 -0.79 28.71
N LYS A 110 -8.94 -0.12 27.95
CA LYS A 110 -8.69 1.33 28.11
C LYS A 110 -9.95 2.16 27.85
N ARG A 111 -10.74 1.82 26.84
CA ARG A 111 -12.03 2.47 26.56
C ARG A 111 -13.02 2.30 27.69
N LEU A 112 -13.05 1.14 28.34
CA LEU A 112 -13.86 0.88 29.54
C LEU A 112 -13.35 1.59 30.81
N GLY A 113 -12.21 2.27 30.76
CA GLY A 113 -11.55 2.84 31.95
C GLY A 113 -10.90 1.77 32.83
N LEU A 114 -10.65 0.58 32.30
CA LEU A 114 -10.07 -0.56 33.01
C LEU A 114 -8.60 -0.75 32.60
N ARG A 115 -7.81 -1.34 33.49
CA ARG A 115 -6.43 -1.75 33.22
C ARG A 115 -6.34 -3.27 33.31
N PRO A 116 -5.47 -3.91 32.50
CA PRO A 116 -5.25 -5.34 32.64
C PRO A 116 -4.66 -5.64 34.03
N GLU A 117 -5.07 -6.75 34.63
CA GLU A 117 -4.64 -7.14 35.99
C GLU A 117 -3.13 -7.39 36.06
N ARG A 118 -2.55 -7.87 34.96
CA ARG A 118 -1.12 -8.12 34.82
C ARG A 118 -0.67 -7.61 33.46
N LEU A 119 0.46 -6.92 33.44
CA LEU A 119 1.13 -6.60 32.19
C LEU A 119 1.67 -7.91 31.62
N ARG A 120 1.35 -8.20 30.37
CA ARG A 120 1.85 -9.39 29.70
C ARG A 120 3.37 -9.28 29.65
N GLU A 121 4.05 -10.09 30.46
CA GLU A 121 5.49 -10.26 30.31
C GLU A 121 5.71 -10.69 28.89
N LYS A 122 6.47 -9.88 28.15
CA LYS A 122 6.70 -10.07 26.74
C LYS A 122 7.51 -11.35 26.59
N THR A 123 6.80 -12.47 26.53
CA THR A 123 7.37 -13.76 26.21
C THR A 123 7.93 -13.59 24.82
N MET A 124 9.25 -13.41 24.75
CA MET A 124 10.00 -13.58 23.53
C MET A 124 9.83 -15.04 23.15
N ALA A 125 8.71 -15.34 22.48
CA ALA A 125 8.40 -16.67 22.00
C ALA A 125 9.42 -17.00 20.91
N VAL A 126 10.52 -17.63 21.32
CA VAL A 126 11.16 -18.66 20.51
C VAL A 126 10.03 -19.61 20.09
N PRO A 127 9.87 -19.91 18.79
CA PRO A 127 8.83 -20.84 18.37
C PRO A 127 9.03 -22.15 19.12
N VAL A 128 8.12 -22.44 20.04
CA VAL A 128 8.05 -23.73 20.73
C VAL A 128 7.63 -24.72 19.65
N VAL A 129 8.62 -25.43 19.10
CA VAL A 129 8.40 -26.67 18.38
C VAL A 129 7.60 -27.56 19.32
N ALA A 130 6.38 -27.94 18.90
CA ALA A 130 5.50 -28.77 19.71
C ALA A 130 6.27 -30.03 20.13
N PRO A 131 6.43 -30.30 21.44
CA PRO A 131 6.97 -31.58 21.87
C PRO A 131 5.95 -32.68 21.55
N ASP A 132 6.47 -33.81 21.08
CA ASP A 132 5.71 -35.02 20.79
C ASP A 132 4.79 -35.40 21.95
N ARG A 133 3.58 -35.80 21.59
CA ARG A 133 2.39 -35.89 22.43
C ARG A 133 2.30 -37.18 23.24
N ASP A 134 3.42 -37.74 23.68
CA ASP A 134 3.47 -39.04 24.36
C ASP A 134 4.27 -39.00 25.67
N ALA A 135 3.85 -38.19 26.66
CA ALA A 135 4.16 -38.42 28.07
C ALA A 135 3.34 -37.48 28.97
N ALA A 136 2.25 -37.99 29.55
CA ALA A 136 1.56 -37.32 30.65
C ALA A 136 2.10 -37.84 31.99
N PRO A 137 2.55 -36.98 32.92
CA PRO A 137 2.65 -37.33 34.31
C PRO A 137 1.37 -36.91 35.06
N VAL A 138 0.84 -37.86 35.82
CA VAL A 138 -0.23 -37.70 36.82
C VAL A 138 0.28 -36.79 37.93
N ILE A 139 -0.49 -35.74 38.27
CA ILE A 139 -0.26 -34.93 39.47
C ILE A 139 -1.51 -35.04 40.35
N ASP A 140 -1.29 -35.56 41.56
CA ASP A 140 -2.30 -35.70 42.62
C ASP A 140 -2.74 -34.33 43.16
N GLU A 141 -4.06 -34.13 43.21
CA GLU A 141 -4.70 -32.98 43.86
C GLU A 141 -4.69 -33.17 45.39
N GLU A 142 -3.79 -32.45 46.07
CA GLU A 142 -3.80 -32.37 47.53
C GLU A 142 -4.63 -31.16 48.03
N ARG A 143 -5.60 -31.50 48.88
CA ARG A 143 -6.61 -30.68 49.55
C ARG A 143 -6.01 -29.52 50.35
N VAL A 144 -6.47 -28.29 50.11
CA VAL A 144 -6.23 -27.14 51.02
C VAL A 144 -7.53 -26.70 51.70
N PRO A 145 -7.58 -26.58 53.05
CA PRO A 145 -8.80 -26.24 53.77
C PRO A 145 -9.07 -24.72 53.81
N ALA A 146 -10.36 -24.39 53.76
CA ALA A 146 -10.89 -23.04 53.86
C ALA A 146 -10.64 -22.41 55.24
N ARG A 147 -10.14 -21.16 55.27
CA ARG A 147 -10.18 -20.29 56.45
C ARG A 147 -10.71 -18.89 56.12
N GLY A 148 -11.78 -18.52 56.83
CA GLY A 148 -12.00 -17.21 57.45
C GLY A 148 -12.04 -15.97 56.57
N ARG A 149 -13.23 -15.55 56.13
CA ARG A 149 -13.49 -14.21 55.60
C ARG A 149 -13.63 -13.20 56.75
N GLY A 150 -12.57 -12.42 56.99
CA GLY A 150 -12.68 -11.12 57.66
C GLY A 150 -13.12 -10.08 56.62
N ARG A 151 -14.27 -9.44 56.85
CA ARG A 151 -14.80 -8.34 56.03
C ARG A 151 -13.98 -7.08 56.33
N VAL A 152 -12.93 -6.84 55.55
CA VAL A 152 -12.26 -5.54 55.49
C VAL A 152 -13.13 -4.66 54.59
N GLU A 153 -13.68 -3.61 55.19
CA GLU A 153 -14.43 -2.55 54.50
C GLU A 153 -13.46 -1.88 53.52
N ALA A 154 -13.63 -2.15 52.23
CA ALA A 154 -12.73 -1.70 51.18
C ALA A 154 -12.85 -0.18 51.02
N GLU A 155 -11.74 0.53 51.24
CA GLU A 155 -11.62 1.92 50.86
C GLU A 155 -11.98 2.09 49.37
N PRO A 156 -12.70 3.16 49.00
CA PRO A 156 -13.04 3.42 47.61
C PRO A 156 -11.76 3.50 46.76
N PRO A 157 -11.73 2.84 45.59
CA PRO A 157 -10.53 2.80 44.76
C PRO A 157 -10.13 4.22 44.36
N PRO A 158 -8.83 4.55 44.40
CA PRO A 158 -8.34 5.86 43.97
C PRO A 158 -8.80 6.10 42.53
N GLN A 159 -9.53 7.19 42.33
CA GLN A 159 -9.97 7.59 41.00
C GLN A 159 -8.72 7.65 40.10
N ALA A 160 -8.71 6.86 39.03
CA ALA A 160 -7.62 6.87 38.06
C ALA A 160 -7.62 8.24 37.40
N GLU A 161 -6.72 9.11 37.84
CA GLU A 161 -6.49 10.42 37.26
C GLU A 161 -6.35 10.23 35.74
N GLU A 162 -7.30 10.78 34.98
CA GLU A 162 -7.06 11.11 33.57
C GLU A 162 -5.70 11.82 33.51
N PRO A 163 -4.88 11.60 32.46
CA PRO A 163 -3.67 12.40 32.26
C PRO A 163 -4.10 13.86 31.99
N THR A 164 -4.43 14.55 33.08
CA THR A 164 -4.72 15.98 33.22
C THR A 164 -3.42 16.77 33.16
N ARG A 165 -2.28 16.08 33.10
CA ARG A 165 -0.99 16.71 32.86
C ARG A 165 -0.97 17.23 31.43
N ALA A 166 -1.08 18.55 31.31
CA ALA A 166 -0.93 19.26 30.05
C ALA A 166 0.36 18.81 29.32
N PRO A 167 0.34 18.74 27.97
CA PRO A 167 1.51 18.35 27.20
C PRO A 167 2.71 19.21 27.57
N SER A 168 3.81 18.56 27.98
CA SER A 168 4.99 19.20 28.52
C SER A 168 6.16 19.04 27.56
N ARG A 169 6.31 20.02 26.65
CA ARG A 169 7.42 20.05 25.69
C ARG A 169 8.80 19.95 26.35
N ARG A 170 8.95 20.49 27.56
CA ARG A 170 10.18 20.40 28.35
C ARG A 170 10.49 18.96 28.77
N GLU A 171 9.46 18.20 29.18
CA GLU A 171 9.62 16.78 29.52
C GLU A 171 9.94 15.95 28.28
N ALA A 172 9.28 16.22 27.16
CA ALA A 172 9.58 15.57 25.88
C ALA A 172 11.05 15.81 25.46
N GLN A 173 11.55 17.04 25.57
CA GLN A 173 12.96 17.35 25.31
C GLN A 173 13.92 16.63 26.27
N ALA A 174 13.56 16.49 27.55
CA ALA A 174 14.37 15.74 28.52
C ALA A 174 14.43 14.25 28.17
N GLY A 175 13.30 13.64 27.79
CA GLY A 175 13.24 12.26 27.30
C GLY A 175 14.09 12.05 26.04
N ILE A 176 14.02 12.97 25.08
CA ILE A 176 14.89 12.92 23.88
C ILE A 176 16.38 12.95 24.26
N LYS A 177 16.80 13.80 25.20
CA LYS A 177 18.20 13.86 25.62
C LYS A 177 18.68 12.53 26.22
N ARG A 178 17.87 11.90 27.06
CA ARG A 178 18.18 10.57 27.62
C ARG A 178 18.20 9.50 26.55
N GLY A 179 17.16 9.42 25.72
CA GLY A 179 17.06 8.46 24.62
C GLY A 179 18.22 8.55 23.63
N ASN A 180 18.67 9.76 23.30
CA ASN A 180 19.86 9.99 22.46
C ASN A 180 21.13 9.40 23.07
N GLY A 181 21.27 9.43 24.41
CA GLY A 181 22.38 8.79 25.12
C GLY A 181 22.38 7.28 24.92
N HIS A 182 21.23 6.62 25.10
CA HIS A 182 21.09 5.18 24.86
C HIS A 182 21.27 4.81 23.38
N PHE A 183 20.73 5.61 22.46
CA PHE A 183 20.83 5.35 21.02
C PHE A 183 22.29 5.40 20.55
N LYS A 184 23.05 6.41 20.99
CA LYS A 184 24.50 6.53 20.72
C LYS A 184 25.31 5.39 21.33
N ALA A 185 24.88 4.88 22.50
CA ALA A 185 25.50 3.72 23.14
C ALA A 185 25.14 2.38 22.47
N GLY A 186 24.44 2.39 21.33
CA GLY A 186 24.06 1.17 20.62
C GLY A 186 22.95 0.36 21.30
N ARG A 187 22.19 0.98 22.22
CA ARG A 187 21.06 0.36 22.94
C ARG A 187 19.72 0.92 22.44
N PRO A 188 19.24 0.51 21.24
CA PRO A 188 18.02 1.07 20.66
C PRO A 188 16.75 0.70 21.43
N ALA A 189 16.74 -0.39 22.19
CA ALA A 189 15.59 -0.78 23.02
C ALA A 189 15.39 0.19 24.20
N ASP A 190 16.45 0.54 24.92
CA ASP A 190 16.37 1.53 26.00
C ASP A 190 16.02 2.93 25.45
N ALA A 191 16.62 3.29 24.30
CA ALA A 191 16.35 4.56 23.64
C ALA A 191 14.88 4.69 23.24
N LEU A 192 14.29 3.59 22.73
CA LEU A 192 12.88 3.53 22.39
C LEU A 192 12.00 3.84 23.59
N THR A 193 12.28 3.27 24.76
CA THR A 193 11.51 3.55 25.99
C THR A 193 11.50 5.05 26.32
N GLU A 194 12.65 5.71 26.24
CA GLU A 194 12.78 7.15 26.50
C GLU A 194 12.08 8.02 25.45
N TYR A 195 12.11 7.61 24.18
CA TYR A 195 11.41 8.33 23.10
C TYR A 195 9.90 8.15 23.17
N LEU A 196 9.40 6.99 23.62
CA LEU A 196 7.97 6.77 23.85
C LEU A 196 7.46 7.65 25.00
N ILE A 197 8.20 7.72 26.11
CA ILE A 197 7.90 8.66 27.20
C ILE A 197 7.88 10.10 26.67
N ALA A 198 8.81 10.45 25.78
CA ALA A 198 8.86 11.78 25.18
C ALA A 198 7.68 12.07 24.23
N SER A 199 7.24 11.09 23.43
CA SER A 199 6.07 11.24 22.55
C SER A 199 4.76 11.31 23.33
N ASP A 200 4.67 10.60 24.45
CA ASP A 200 3.49 10.66 25.33
C ASP A 200 3.41 12.00 26.07
N ALA A 201 4.56 12.59 26.42
CA ALA A 201 4.62 13.89 27.10
C ALA A 201 4.21 15.06 26.19
N ASP A 202 4.48 15.03 24.89
CA ASP A 202 3.98 16.00 23.90
C ASP A 202 3.75 15.30 22.54
N PRO A 203 2.53 14.80 22.27
CA PRO A 203 2.20 14.10 21.02
C PRO A 203 2.31 14.98 19.77
N THR A 204 2.31 16.30 19.92
CA THR A 204 2.45 17.25 18.81
C THR A 204 3.90 17.58 18.48
N TYR A 205 4.83 17.13 19.32
CA TYR A 205 6.25 17.36 19.10
C TYR A 205 6.77 16.33 18.09
N ALA A 206 7.26 16.82 16.96
CA ALA A 206 7.69 15.98 15.83
C ALA A 206 8.94 15.13 16.11
N PRO A 207 10.00 15.62 16.80
CA PRO A 207 11.24 14.86 16.97
C PRO A 207 11.12 13.51 17.71
N PRO A 208 10.35 13.37 18.81
CA PRO A 208 10.14 12.07 19.46
C PRO A 208 9.54 11.01 18.54
N LEU A 209 8.54 11.36 17.71
CA LEU A 209 7.91 10.42 16.78
C LEU A 209 8.91 9.91 15.74
N TYR A 210 9.72 10.81 15.19
CA TYR A 210 10.79 10.47 14.24
C TYR A 210 11.85 9.54 14.86
N LEU A 211 12.33 9.87 16.06
CA LEU A 211 13.35 9.08 16.77
C LEU A 211 12.82 7.70 17.19
N THR A 212 11.53 7.61 17.53
CA THR A 212 10.82 6.36 17.80
C THR A 212 10.78 5.48 16.55
N ALA A 213 10.41 6.06 15.40
CA ALA A 213 10.44 5.35 14.11
C ALA A 213 11.84 4.82 13.76
N MET A 214 12.89 5.63 13.98
CA MET A 214 14.28 5.20 13.78
C MET A 214 14.66 4.00 14.67
N CYS A 215 14.25 4.00 15.94
CA CYS A 215 14.50 2.89 16.84
C CYS A 215 13.79 1.61 16.40
N TYR A 216 12.51 1.72 15.99
CA TYR A 216 11.78 0.57 15.45
C TYR A 216 12.40 0.02 14.17
N ALA A 217 12.84 0.87 13.25
CA ALA A 217 13.54 0.45 12.04
C ALA A 217 14.84 -0.31 12.38
N ARG A 218 15.63 0.21 13.34
CA ARG A 218 16.87 -0.44 13.81
C ARG A 218 16.63 -1.78 14.54
N LEU A 219 15.50 -1.91 15.22
CA LEU A 219 15.06 -3.15 15.86
C LEU A 219 14.40 -4.15 14.87
N GLY A 220 14.31 -3.81 13.58
CA GLY A 220 13.68 -4.65 12.56
C GLY A 220 12.14 -4.64 12.57
N LYS A 221 11.51 -3.81 13.39
CA LYS A 221 10.05 -3.69 13.52
C LYS A 221 9.51 -2.69 12.50
N ARG A 222 9.53 -3.09 11.23
CA ARG A 222 9.27 -2.20 10.08
C ARG A 222 7.87 -1.58 10.10
N ASP A 223 6.84 -2.36 10.43
CA ASP A 223 5.45 -1.88 10.41
C ASP A 223 5.23 -0.75 11.42
N LEU A 224 5.71 -0.94 12.66
CA LEU A 224 5.65 0.09 13.71
C LEU A 224 6.44 1.34 13.30
N ALA A 225 7.59 1.19 12.66
CA ALA A 225 8.36 2.34 12.18
C ALA A 225 7.56 3.18 11.16
N ILE A 226 6.85 2.51 10.23
CA ILE A 226 5.99 3.16 9.25
C ILE A 226 4.80 3.87 9.93
N ASP A 227 4.19 3.25 10.94
CA ASP A 227 3.08 3.86 11.66
C ASP A 227 3.48 5.14 12.41
N TYR A 228 4.65 5.17 13.04
CA TYR A 228 5.16 6.42 13.64
C TYR A 228 5.51 7.48 12.59
N LEU A 229 6.00 7.09 11.41
CA LEU A 229 6.20 8.03 10.29
C LEU A 229 4.87 8.56 9.74
N ARG A 230 3.79 7.76 9.75
CA ARG A 230 2.43 8.21 9.39
C ARG A 230 1.92 9.23 10.38
N GLN A 231 2.06 8.97 11.68
CA GLN A 231 1.70 9.92 12.74
C GLN A 231 2.48 11.22 12.58
N LEU A 232 3.79 11.13 12.36
CA LEU A 232 4.64 12.28 12.09
C LEU A 232 4.18 13.07 10.86
N LYS A 233 3.86 12.40 9.75
CA LYS A 233 3.32 13.03 8.53
C LYS A 233 1.98 13.71 8.79
N ALA A 234 1.11 13.09 9.59
CA ALA A 234 -0.21 13.61 9.94
C ALA A 234 -0.16 14.93 10.74
N LEU A 235 0.93 15.20 11.47
CA LEU A 235 1.13 16.50 12.14
C LEU A 235 1.15 17.67 11.15
N ASN A 236 1.57 17.44 9.90
CA ASN A 236 1.65 18.43 8.82
C ASN A 236 2.31 19.77 9.22
N SER A 237 3.26 19.74 10.17
CA SER A 237 3.96 20.92 10.65
C SER A 237 5.26 21.18 9.87
N ASP A 238 5.76 22.41 9.93
CA ASP A 238 7.05 22.79 9.31
C ASP A 238 8.23 21.99 9.87
N GLU A 239 8.12 21.52 11.12
CA GLU A 239 9.12 20.67 11.76
C GLU A 239 9.02 19.20 11.32
N ALA A 240 7.80 18.69 11.12
CA ALA A 240 7.58 17.28 10.77
C ALA A 240 7.93 16.94 9.32
N ARG A 241 7.57 17.81 8.36
CA ARG A 241 7.81 17.59 6.93
C ARG A 241 9.28 17.29 6.58
N PRO A 242 10.29 18.06 7.04
CA PRO A 242 11.68 17.74 6.76
C PRO A 242 12.13 16.44 7.43
N LEU A 243 11.60 16.06 8.60
CA LEU A 243 11.92 14.80 9.27
C LEU A 243 11.40 13.59 8.47
N VAL A 244 10.17 13.66 7.95
CA VAL A 244 9.61 12.61 7.08
C VAL A 244 10.46 12.45 5.81
N ARG A 245 10.89 13.55 5.18
CA ARG A 245 11.80 13.50 4.01
C ARG A 245 13.18 12.95 4.39
N LYS A 246 13.68 13.33 5.56
CA LYS A 246 14.97 12.85 6.09
C LYS A 246 14.96 11.33 6.28
N ALA A 247 13.85 10.75 6.75
CA ALA A 247 13.70 9.31 6.93
C ALA A 247 14.02 8.51 5.65
N ALA A 248 13.69 9.03 4.46
CA ALA A 248 13.98 8.36 3.20
C ALA A 248 15.48 8.16 2.93
N ASN A 249 16.34 9.02 3.48
CA ASN A 249 17.77 9.05 3.19
C ASN A 249 18.64 8.48 4.31
N GLU A 250 18.11 8.32 5.52
CA GLU A 250 18.88 7.76 6.65
C GLU A 250 19.17 6.25 6.50
N PRO A 251 20.35 5.79 6.93
CA PRO A 251 20.76 4.39 6.81
C PRO A 251 19.88 3.44 7.64
N GLU A 252 19.30 3.88 8.75
CA GLU A 252 18.40 3.09 9.60
C GLU A 252 17.18 2.58 8.82
N PHE A 253 16.67 3.37 7.88
CA PHE A 253 15.51 3.00 7.07
C PHE A 253 15.88 2.29 5.76
N LYS A 254 17.17 1.99 5.50
CA LYS A 254 17.64 1.42 4.23
C LYS A 254 16.87 0.16 3.82
N SER A 255 16.57 -0.73 4.77
CA SER A 255 15.83 -1.98 4.49
C SER A 255 14.34 -1.76 4.15
N MET A 256 13.78 -0.61 4.53
CA MET A 256 12.37 -0.27 4.33
C MET A 256 12.12 0.52 3.05
N ARG A 257 13.16 1.08 2.42
CA ARG A 257 13.03 1.90 1.20
C ARG A 257 12.36 1.19 0.03
N ALA A 258 12.44 -0.14 -0.02
CA ALA A 258 11.78 -0.94 -1.05
C ALA A 258 10.26 -1.12 -0.81
N MET A 259 9.79 -0.91 0.42
CA MET A 259 8.39 -1.11 0.79
C MET A 259 7.52 0.02 0.23
N GLY A 260 6.46 -0.31 -0.50
CA GLY A 260 5.52 0.68 -1.05
C GLY A 260 4.95 1.59 0.03
N THR A 261 4.52 1.00 1.16
CA THR A 261 3.99 1.74 2.31
C THR A 261 4.97 2.73 2.93
N PHE A 262 6.27 2.43 2.93
CA PHE A 262 7.28 3.38 3.39
C PHE A 262 7.42 4.55 2.42
N LYS A 263 7.49 4.26 1.11
CA LYS A 263 7.60 5.29 0.07
C LYS A 263 6.39 6.22 0.02
N GLU A 264 5.18 5.68 0.20
CA GLU A 264 3.94 6.45 0.31
C GLU A 264 4.00 7.46 1.47
N VAL A 265 4.57 7.04 2.60
CA VAL A 265 4.67 7.90 3.79
C VAL A 265 5.76 8.94 3.59
N THR A 266 6.98 8.55 3.21
CA THR A 266 8.08 9.49 3.05
C THR A 266 7.95 10.40 1.83
N GLY A 267 7.13 10.00 0.86
CA GLY A 267 6.94 10.72 -0.40
C GLY A 267 8.23 10.82 -1.20
N THR A 268 9.11 9.81 -1.12
CA THR A 268 10.38 9.80 -1.86
C THR A 268 10.33 8.76 -2.96
N ALA A 269 10.01 9.21 -4.17
CA ALA A 269 10.26 8.46 -5.38
C ALA A 269 11.77 8.20 -5.55
N VAL A 270 12.11 6.98 -5.93
CA VAL A 270 13.43 6.66 -6.49
C VAL A 270 13.44 7.12 -7.94
N ILE A 271 14.21 8.17 -8.25
CA ILE A 271 14.21 8.80 -9.58
C ILE A 271 15.37 8.27 -10.42
N GLN A 272 15.10 7.92 -11.67
CA GLN A 272 16.11 7.70 -12.70
C GLN A 272 16.02 8.79 -13.76
N LEU A 273 17.18 9.29 -14.20
CA LEU A 273 17.28 10.16 -15.36
C LEU A 273 17.97 9.41 -16.51
N LEU A 274 17.35 9.42 -17.68
CA LEU A 274 17.84 8.76 -18.89
C LEU A 274 18.11 9.77 -20.01
N ASN A 275 19.25 9.59 -20.68
CA ASN A 275 19.65 10.37 -21.84
C ASN A 275 19.09 9.78 -23.14
N GLY A 276 17.97 10.31 -23.61
CA GLY A 276 17.43 9.99 -24.94
C GLY A 276 17.94 10.89 -26.06
N GLY A 277 18.45 12.08 -25.75
CA GLY A 277 18.85 13.09 -26.75
C GLY A 277 20.32 13.06 -27.20
N GLY A 278 21.10 12.07 -26.76
CA GLY A 278 22.52 11.98 -27.09
C GLY A 278 23.38 13.04 -26.40
N GLU A 279 24.46 13.49 -27.06
CA GLU A 279 25.43 14.42 -26.45
C GLU A 279 24.83 15.79 -26.09
N LYS A 280 23.80 16.25 -26.82
CA LYS A 280 23.17 17.56 -26.60
C LYS A 280 22.44 17.68 -25.25
N THR A 281 21.99 16.56 -24.68
CA THR A 281 21.18 16.52 -23.45
C THR A 281 21.97 16.08 -22.22
N LYS A 282 23.22 15.62 -22.40
CA LYS A 282 24.08 15.11 -21.32
C LYS A 282 24.40 16.16 -20.26
N SER A 283 24.70 17.40 -20.66
CA SER A 283 24.93 18.50 -19.71
C SER A 283 23.66 18.88 -18.95
N LYS A 284 22.50 18.88 -19.61
CA LYS A 284 21.20 19.16 -18.99
C LYS A 284 20.82 18.11 -17.95
N LEU A 285 21.13 16.84 -18.19
CA LEU A 285 20.90 15.76 -17.21
C LEU A 285 21.63 16.00 -15.89
N LEU A 286 22.88 16.44 -15.96
CA LEU A 286 23.68 16.73 -14.77
C LEU A 286 23.12 17.95 -14.02
N ASP A 287 22.71 18.99 -14.74
CA ASP A 287 22.02 20.16 -14.16
C ASP A 287 20.69 19.77 -13.48
N TYR A 288 19.89 18.91 -14.13
CA TYR A 288 18.64 18.41 -13.53
C TYR A 288 18.87 17.53 -12.32
N ALA A 289 19.89 16.65 -12.36
CA ALA A 289 20.24 15.84 -11.21
C ALA A 289 20.68 16.71 -10.01
N LEU A 290 21.43 17.79 -10.27
CA LEU A 290 21.82 18.74 -9.24
C LEU A 290 20.60 19.47 -8.66
N LYS A 291 19.71 20.01 -9.50
CA LYS A 291 18.48 20.67 -9.07
C LYS A 291 17.56 19.78 -8.25
N LEU A 292 17.40 18.52 -8.68
CA LEU A 292 16.61 17.53 -7.93
C LEU A 292 17.27 17.19 -6.60
N LYS A 293 18.60 17.06 -6.55
CA LYS A 293 19.34 16.86 -5.31
C LYS A 293 19.15 18.04 -4.33
N GLU A 294 19.22 19.27 -4.82
CA GLU A 294 18.94 20.49 -4.03
C GLU A 294 17.49 20.54 -3.54
N ALA A 295 16.55 19.97 -4.30
CA ALA A 295 15.15 19.80 -3.92
C ALA A 295 14.91 18.74 -2.84
N GLY A 296 15.93 17.96 -2.47
CA GLY A 296 15.78 16.78 -1.60
C GLY A 296 15.20 15.56 -2.31
N LEU A 297 15.30 15.51 -3.65
CA LEU A 297 14.85 14.41 -4.52
C LEU A 297 16.07 13.79 -5.23
N PRO A 298 16.93 13.05 -4.52
CA PRO A 298 18.15 12.54 -5.12
C PRO A 298 17.86 11.60 -6.29
N VAL A 299 18.56 11.81 -7.41
CA VAL A 299 18.53 10.90 -8.56
C VAL A 299 19.36 9.67 -8.24
N ALA A 300 18.73 8.50 -8.26
CA ALA A 300 19.37 7.23 -7.94
C ALA A 300 20.29 6.72 -9.05
N ASN A 301 19.95 7.00 -10.31
CA ASN A 301 20.73 6.57 -11.46
C ASN A 301 20.62 7.57 -12.63
N ILE A 302 21.74 7.80 -13.30
CA ILE A 302 21.83 8.57 -14.55
C ILE A 302 22.44 7.64 -15.60
N ALA A 303 21.70 7.35 -16.67
CA ALA A 303 22.16 6.45 -17.73
C ALA A 303 21.73 6.95 -19.12
N ASN A 304 22.19 6.29 -20.18
CA ASN A 304 21.69 6.55 -21.53
C ASN A 304 20.45 5.69 -21.81
N ASP A 305 19.42 6.26 -22.47
CA ASP A 305 18.32 5.44 -22.99
C ASP A 305 18.86 4.55 -24.12
N ARG A 306 18.33 3.33 -24.23
CA ARG A 306 18.74 2.39 -25.29
C ARG A 306 18.32 2.90 -26.67
N ASN A 307 17.22 3.63 -26.72
CA ASN A 307 16.67 4.19 -27.95
C ASN A 307 16.79 5.71 -27.91
N PRO A 308 17.38 6.37 -28.93
CA PRO A 308 17.34 7.82 -29.01
C PRO A 308 15.89 8.31 -29.09
N ARG A 309 15.58 9.37 -28.34
CA ARG A 309 14.25 9.98 -28.24
C ARG A 309 14.30 11.41 -28.70
N HIS A 310 13.28 11.82 -29.44
CA HIS A 310 13.06 13.23 -29.78
C HIS A 310 12.29 13.96 -28.66
N ASN A 311 11.30 13.29 -28.07
CA ASN A 311 10.45 13.86 -27.02
C ASN A 311 10.94 13.51 -25.62
N THR A 312 10.57 14.34 -24.64
CA THR A 312 10.79 14.03 -23.22
C THR A 312 9.65 13.16 -22.70
N TYR A 313 9.99 12.10 -21.97
CA TYR A 313 9.02 11.20 -21.34
C TYR A 313 9.19 11.24 -19.83
N VAL A 314 8.08 11.18 -19.10
CA VAL A 314 8.04 11.00 -17.66
C VAL A 314 7.20 9.77 -17.38
N TYR A 315 7.85 8.72 -16.92
CA TYR A 315 7.20 7.51 -16.47
C TYR A 315 7.09 7.54 -14.94
N ALA A 316 5.91 7.24 -14.40
CA ALA A 316 5.69 7.17 -12.95
C ALA A 316 4.96 5.88 -12.57
N LYS A 317 5.33 5.27 -11.46
CA LYS A 317 4.53 4.20 -10.86
C LYS A 317 3.20 4.77 -10.33
N PRO A 318 2.13 3.95 -10.28
CA PRO A 318 0.88 4.37 -9.66
C PRO A 318 1.09 4.94 -8.26
N GLY A 319 0.56 6.14 -8.00
CA GLY A 319 0.69 6.84 -6.71
C GLY A 319 1.86 7.83 -6.63
N PHE A 320 2.71 7.90 -7.65
CA PHE A 320 3.78 8.91 -7.77
C PHE A 320 3.49 9.97 -8.83
N ASP A 321 2.27 10.00 -9.38
CA ASP A 321 1.86 10.89 -10.47
C ASP A 321 2.00 12.38 -10.10
N ASP A 322 1.57 12.75 -8.89
CA ASP A 322 1.67 14.11 -8.37
C ASP A 322 3.14 14.53 -8.19
N GLN A 323 3.96 13.63 -7.65
CA GLN A 323 5.39 13.90 -7.48
C GLN A 323 6.12 14.02 -8.83
N ALA A 324 5.74 13.20 -9.81
CA ALA A 324 6.26 13.29 -11.16
C ALA A 324 5.88 14.62 -11.83
N GLU A 325 4.67 15.13 -11.58
CA GLU A 325 4.22 16.43 -12.03
C GLU A 325 4.96 17.59 -11.34
N ASP A 326 5.21 17.49 -10.03
CA ASP A 326 6.01 18.47 -9.29
C ASP A 326 7.45 18.53 -9.81
N ILE A 327 8.07 17.38 -10.06
CA ILE A 327 9.41 17.29 -10.67
C ILE A 327 9.40 17.93 -12.05
N ARG A 328 8.38 17.64 -12.88
CA ARG A 328 8.23 18.23 -14.22
C ARG A 328 8.22 19.76 -14.15
N ARG A 329 7.42 20.32 -13.24
CA ARG A 329 7.30 21.77 -13.02
C ARG A 329 8.62 22.37 -12.52
N GLN A 330 9.26 21.72 -11.54
CA GLN A 330 10.50 22.19 -10.95
C GLN A 330 11.65 22.23 -11.96
N LEU A 331 11.76 21.20 -12.80
CA LEU A 331 12.76 21.13 -13.86
C LEU A 331 12.42 21.98 -15.09
N ARG A 332 11.22 22.59 -15.11
CA ARG A 332 10.68 23.34 -16.26
C ARG A 332 10.75 22.52 -17.54
N LEU A 333 10.44 21.22 -17.44
CA LEU A 333 10.34 20.38 -18.62
C LEU A 333 9.18 20.93 -19.48
N GLY A 334 9.41 21.02 -20.79
CA GLY A 334 8.40 21.49 -21.74
C GLY A 334 7.25 20.49 -21.90
N MET A 335 6.88 20.22 -23.15
CA MET A 335 5.95 19.11 -23.42
C MET A 335 6.60 17.79 -23.01
N VAL A 336 5.91 17.03 -22.15
CA VAL A 336 6.35 15.70 -21.75
C VAL A 336 5.24 14.70 -21.98
N HIS A 337 5.62 13.53 -22.47
CA HIS A 337 4.75 12.38 -22.57
C HIS A 337 4.70 11.68 -21.21
N LYS A 338 3.56 11.76 -20.54
CA LYS A 338 3.34 11.04 -19.27
C LYS A 338 2.93 9.60 -19.55
N ARG A 339 3.53 8.65 -18.84
CA ARG A 339 3.23 7.22 -18.95
C ARG A 339 3.25 6.59 -17.57
N VAL A 340 2.45 5.54 -17.39
CA VAL A 340 2.50 4.73 -16.16
C VAL A 340 3.60 3.67 -16.33
N ILE A 341 4.38 3.44 -15.27
CA ILE A 341 5.32 2.31 -15.20
C ILE A 341 4.49 1.06 -14.89
N ASP A 342 4.31 0.20 -15.89
CA ASP A 342 3.65 -1.10 -15.80
C ASP A 342 4.62 -2.29 -15.87
N TRP A 343 5.93 -2.02 -15.97
CA TRP A 343 6.99 -3.03 -15.95
C TRP A 343 7.70 -3.08 -14.58
N PRO A 344 8.32 -4.23 -14.22
CA PRO A 344 9.13 -4.33 -13.01
C PRO A 344 10.33 -3.37 -13.10
N SER A 345 10.31 -2.32 -12.28
CA SER A 345 11.33 -1.27 -12.22
C SER A 345 11.70 -1.00 -10.77
N ASP A 346 12.98 -0.84 -10.49
CA ASP A 346 13.48 -0.39 -9.18
C ASP A 346 13.19 1.10 -8.93
N TYR A 347 12.91 1.84 -10.00
CA TYR A 347 12.64 3.27 -9.99
C TYR A 347 11.14 3.55 -9.95
N ASP A 348 10.75 4.54 -9.17
CA ASP A 348 9.36 4.98 -9.05
C ASP A 348 9.02 6.05 -10.07
N ILE A 349 10.02 6.85 -10.47
CA ILE A 349 9.91 7.84 -11.53
C ILE A 349 11.11 7.70 -12.47
N VAL A 350 10.88 7.61 -13.77
CA VAL A 350 11.91 7.56 -14.81
C VAL A 350 11.68 8.73 -15.76
N ILE A 351 12.66 9.61 -15.89
CA ILE A 351 12.59 10.77 -16.79
C ILE A 351 13.56 10.53 -17.94
N VAL A 352 13.04 10.44 -19.16
CA VAL A 352 13.85 10.28 -20.36
C VAL A 352 13.89 11.62 -21.09
N LEU A 353 15.05 12.28 -21.09
CA LEU A 353 15.24 13.54 -21.81
C LEU A 353 15.52 13.26 -23.28
N GLY A 354 14.56 13.59 -24.14
CA GLY A 354 14.77 13.59 -25.58
C GLY A 354 15.56 14.81 -26.04
N ALA A 355 16.20 14.72 -27.21
CA ALA A 355 16.72 15.89 -27.88
C ALA A 355 15.56 16.50 -28.66
N PRO A 356 15.03 17.68 -28.25
CA PRO A 356 14.16 18.42 -29.14
C PRO A 356 14.99 18.77 -30.37
N SER A 357 14.89 17.95 -31.42
CA SER A 357 15.02 18.45 -32.78
C SER A 357 13.93 19.50 -32.96
N GLU A 358 14.08 20.39 -33.94
CA GLU A 358 13.11 21.42 -34.33
C GLU A 358 11.76 20.83 -34.82
N THR A 359 11.19 19.93 -34.03
CA THR A 359 10.00 19.18 -34.31
C THR A 359 8.83 20.07 -33.94
N LYS A 360 8.05 20.39 -34.98
CA LYS A 360 6.76 21.06 -34.88
C LYS A 360 5.90 20.32 -33.84
N PHE A 361 5.17 21.09 -33.05
CA PHE A 361 4.13 20.63 -32.13
C PHE A 361 3.32 19.48 -32.78
N ILE A 362 3.42 18.28 -32.24
CA ILE A 362 2.49 17.19 -32.55
C ILE A 362 1.74 16.98 -31.25
N ASP A 363 0.49 17.44 -31.20
CA ASP A 363 -0.39 17.23 -30.04
C ASP A 363 -0.51 15.73 -29.75
N ASP A 364 -0.55 15.35 -28.47
CA ASP A 364 -0.75 13.97 -28.02
C ASP A 364 -2.04 13.36 -28.60
N GLU A 365 -3.00 14.21 -28.96
CA GLU A 365 -4.22 13.84 -29.69
C GLU A 365 -3.93 13.37 -31.12
N ALA A 366 -2.99 14.00 -31.82
CA ALA A 366 -2.57 13.59 -33.16
C ALA A 366 -1.83 12.24 -33.13
N GLU A 367 -1.06 11.96 -32.08
CA GLU A 367 -0.39 10.66 -31.92
C GLU A 367 -1.38 9.54 -31.55
N LYS A 368 -2.36 9.82 -30.67
CA LYS A 368 -3.49 8.90 -30.40
C LYS A 368 -4.33 8.65 -31.66
N ASN A 369 -4.58 9.69 -32.46
CA ASN A 369 -5.29 9.56 -33.73
C ASN A 369 -4.48 8.77 -34.77
N ALA A 370 -3.16 8.95 -34.82
CA ALA A 370 -2.30 8.17 -35.69
C ALA A 370 -2.26 6.68 -35.29
N GLN A 371 -2.26 6.38 -33.97
CA GLN A 371 -2.32 5.01 -33.48
C GLN A 371 -3.70 4.39 -33.76
N SER A 372 -4.79 5.11 -33.51
CA SER A 372 -6.15 4.70 -33.87
C SER A 372 -6.31 4.47 -35.38
N GLN A 373 -5.67 5.28 -36.23
CA GLN A 373 -5.62 5.05 -37.68
C GLN A 373 -4.84 3.80 -38.06
N LYS A 374 -3.74 3.47 -37.36
CA LYS A 374 -3.02 2.21 -37.58
C LYS A 374 -3.84 1.01 -37.15
N ASP A 375 -4.53 1.10 -36.01
CA ASP A 375 -5.35 0.00 -35.49
C ASP A 375 -6.60 -0.24 -36.36
N SER A 376 -7.23 0.83 -36.86
CA SER A 376 -8.35 0.73 -37.79
C SER A 376 -7.92 0.17 -39.16
N LYS A 377 -6.76 0.60 -39.68
CA LYS A 377 -6.18 0.03 -40.90
C LYS A 377 -5.81 -1.44 -40.74
N GLY A 378 -5.26 -1.84 -39.59
CA GLY A 378 -4.99 -3.24 -39.26
C GLY A 378 -6.25 -4.10 -39.24
N LYS A 379 -7.34 -3.60 -38.65
CA LYS A 379 -8.65 -4.28 -38.65
C LYS A 379 -9.26 -4.37 -40.05
N GLU A 380 -9.11 -3.34 -40.88
CA GLU A 380 -9.60 -3.36 -42.26
C GLU A 380 -8.81 -4.38 -43.11
N ASP A 381 -7.50 -4.45 -42.95
CA ASP A 381 -6.65 -5.42 -43.64
C ASP A 381 -6.93 -6.86 -43.18
N GLU A 382 -7.19 -7.08 -41.88
CA GLU A 382 -7.62 -8.38 -41.35
C GLU A 382 -8.99 -8.81 -41.91
N ALA A 383 -9.96 -7.88 -41.99
CA ALA A 383 -11.27 -8.14 -42.58
C ALA A 383 -11.18 -8.49 -44.07
N LYS A 384 -10.33 -7.77 -44.83
CA LYS A 384 -10.05 -8.08 -46.25
C LYS A 384 -9.42 -9.45 -46.44
N ARG A 385 -8.50 -9.86 -45.56
CA ARG A 385 -7.92 -11.21 -45.57
C ARG A 385 -8.98 -12.29 -45.31
N LYS A 386 -9.79 -12.14 -44.26
CA LYS A 386 -10.88 -13.08 -43.94
C LYS A 386 -11.89 -13.22 -45.09
N LYS A 387 -12.22 -12.12 -45.78
CA LYS A 387 -13.11 -12.15 -46.95
C LYS A 387 -12.51 -12.93 -48.12
N LYS A 388 -11.23 -12.69 -48.44
CA LYS A 388 -10.52 -13.44 -49.49
C LYS A 388 -10.44 -14.94 -49.18
N ASP A 389 -10.18 -15.30 -47.92
CA ASP A 389 -10.12 -16.70 -47.50
C ASP A 389 -11.50 -17.39 -47.59
N ALA A 390 -12.58 -16.67 -47.29
CA ALA A 390 -13.94 -17.16 -47.45
C ALA A 390 -14.32 -17.39 -48.92
N GLU A 391 -14.02 -16.43 -49.80
CA GLU A 391 -14.24 -16.56 -51.25
C GLU A 391 -13.41 -17.71 -51.86
N ALA A 392 -12.18 -17.92 -51.39
CA ALA A 392 -11.34 -19.05 -51.81
C ALA A 392 -11.95 -20.40 -51.41
N LYS A 393 -12.46 -20.52 -50.17
CA LYS A 393 -13.14 -21.72 -49.69
C LYS A 393 -14.45 -22.02 -50.45
N GLU A 394 -15.19 -20.98 -50.84
CA GLU A 394 -16.42 -21.16 -51.63
C GLU A 394 -16.11 -21.66 -53.06
N LYS A 395 -15.09 -21.07 -53.71
CA LYS A 395 -14.63 -21.53 -55.03
C LYS A 395 -14.16 -22.98 -54.99
N ASP A 396 -13.48 -23.40 -53.94
CA ASP A 396 -13.02 -24.78 -53.78
C ASP A 396 -14.21 -25.75 -53.61
N LYS A 397 -15.20 -25.40 -52.79
CA LYS A 397 -16.47 -26.16 -52.68
C LYS A 397 -17.19 -26.28 -54.02
N MET A 398 -17.22 -25.21 -54.82
CA MET A 398 -17.85 -25.24 -56.15
C MET A 398 -17.09 -26.16 -57.12
N ARG A 399 -15.75 -26.16 -57.08
CA ARG A 399 -14.92 -27.09 -57.86
C ARG A 399 -15.17 -28.55 -57.46
N GLN A 400 -15.25 -28.84 -56.16
CA GLN A 400 -15.56 -30.18 -55.66
C GLN A 400 -16.94 -30.66 -56.13
N ARG A 401 -17.97 -29.80 -56.07
CA ARG A 401 -19.32 -30.12 -56.60
C ARG A 401 -19.30 -30.39 -58.10
N LEU A 402 -18.54 -29.60 -58.87
CA LEU A 402 -18.41 -29.79 -60.31
C LEU A 402 -17.68 -31.10 -60.64
N MET A 403 -16.65 -31.47 -59.87
CA MET A 403 -15.97 -32.77 -60.01
C MET A 403 -16.92 -33.93 -59.70
N MET A 404 -17.73 -33.83 -58.63
CA MET A 404 -18.74 -34.85 -58.33
C MET A 404 -19.77 -35.01 -59.44
N LEU A 405 -20.29 -33.91 -60.00
CA LEU A 405 -21.24 -33.97 -61.10
C LEU A 405 -20.64 -34.65 -62.35
N LYS A 406 -19.39 -34.32 -62.69
CA LYS A 406 -18.68 -34.99 -63.80
C LYS A 406 -18.45 -36.48 -63.53
N ALA A 407 -18.14 -36.86 -62.30
CA ALA A 407 -17.97 -38.26 -61.93
C ALA A 407 -19.29 -39.04 -62.05
N MET A 408 -20.42 -38.41 -61.68
CA MET A 408 -21.75 -39.00 -61.86
C MET A 408 -22.10 -39.19 -63.35
N GLU A 409 -21.79 -38.20 -64.18
CA GLU A 409 -21.99 -38.28 -65.65
C GLU A 409 -21.17 -39.41 -66.28
N GLN A 410 -19.95 -39.66 -65.80
CA GLN A 410 -19.12 -40.77 -66.26
C GLN A 410 -19.66 -42.15 -65.85
N MET A 411 -20.33 -42.26 -64.70
CA MET A 411 -20.96 -43.51 -64.27
C MET A 411 -22.26 -43.82 -65.04
N GLU A 412 -22.87 -42.83 -65.68
CA GLU A 412 -24.07 -43.02 -66.53
C GLU A 412 -23.74 -43.37 -67.99
N ALA A 413 -22.47 -43.42 -68.39
CA ALA A 413 -22.09 -43.93 -69.69
C ALA A 413 -22.17 -45.46 -69.68
N PRO A 414 -23.14 -46.09 -70.39
CA PRO A 414 -23.18 -47.54 -70.48
C PRO A 414 -21.93 -48.01 -71.22
N GLU A 415 -21.07 -48.75 -70.51
CA GLU A 415 -19.94 -49.45 -71.12
C GLU A 415 -20.49 -50.34 -72.24
N ALA A 416 -20.12 -50.00 -73.48
CA ALA A 416 -20.31 -50.92 -74.58
C ALA A 416 -19.50 -52.19 -74.26
N PRO A 417 -20.10 -53.38 -74.35
CA PRO A 417 -19.46 -54.61 -73.92
C PRO A 417 -18.23 -54.88 -74.78
N GLU A 418 -17.04 -54.69 -74.21
CA GLU A 418 -15.80 -55.14 -74.82
C GLU A 418 -15.73 -56.66 -74.76
N ALA A 419 -15.41 -57.24 -75.91
CA ALA A 419 -15.33 -58.67 -76.12
C ALA A 419 -14.16 -59.30 -75.32
N PRO A 420 -14.33 -60.54 -74.83
CA PRO A 420 -13.37 -61.19 -73.95
C PRO A 420 -12.11 -61.62 -74.72
N THR A 421 -10.94 -61.16 -74.28
CA THR A 421 -9.65 -61.76 -74.64
C THR A 421 -9.00 -62.37 -73.40
N ASP A 422 -8.91 -63.71 -73.48
CA ASP A 422 -8.12 -64.75 -72.82
C ASP A 422 -7.06 -64.44 -71.72
N PRO A 423 -6.79 -65.40 -70.80
CA PRO A 423 -5.96 -65.23 -69.61
C PRO A 423 -4.54 -65.78 -69.79
N THR A 424 -3.53 -65.04 -69.35
CA THR A 424 -2.15 -65.47 -68.99
C THR A 424 -1.41 -64.18 -68.59
N GLU A 425 -0.62 -64.02 -67.53
CA GLU A 425 0.32 -64.85 -66.76
C GLU A 425 0.61 -64.15 -65.40
N ILE A 426 1.08 -64.93 -64.43
CA ILE A 426 1.69 -64.55 -63.13
C ILE A 426 3.12 -64.02 -63.40
N PRO A 427 3.62 -62.96 -62.72
CA PRO A 427 4.53 -63.13 -61.56
C PRO A 427 4.32 -62.07 -60.44
N MET A 428 4.28 -62.48 -59.16
CA MET A 428 5.38 -62.32 -58.20
C MET A 428 6.19 -61.01 -58.36
N ASP A 429 6.01 -60.07 -57.44
CA ASP A 429 7.10 -59.61 -56.55
C ASP A 429 6.60 -58.59 -55.50
N ALA A 430 7.09 -58.77 -54.28
CA ALA A 430 7.12 -57.82 -53.16
C ALA A 430 8.08 -56.63 -53.51
N PRO A 431 8.32 -55.56 -52.70
CA PRO A 431 8.20 -55.49 -51.25
C PRO A 431 7.87 -54.11 -50.61
N GLU A 432 7.96 -54.10 -49.28
CA GLU A 432 8.45 -53.03 -48.40
C GLU A 432 7.58 -51.81 -48.05
N ALA A 433 7.23 -51.79 -46.76
CA ALA A 433 6.73 -50.67 -46.00
C ALA A 433 7.83 -49.62 -45.70
N PRO A 434 7.48 -48.34 -45.55
CA PRO A 434 8.28 -47.40 -44.80
C PRO A 434 7.66 -47.05 -43.44
N ALA A 435 8.56 -46.88 -42.49
CA ALA A 435 8.35 -46.60 -41.08
C ALA A 435 7.69 -45.23 -40.80
N LEU A 436 6.99 -45.20 -39.67
CA LEU A 436 6.59 -43.99 -38.95
C LEU A 436 7.81 -43.34 -38.28
N PRO A 437 7.95 -42.00 -38.29
CA PRO A 437 8.77 -41.29 -37.33
C PRO A 437 7.94 -40.77 -36.15
N GLU A 438 8.57 -40.76 -34.97
CA GLU A 438 8.10 -40.16 -33.71
C GLU A 438 7.97 -38.64 -33.77
#